data_AF-A0A2J0KQ34-F1
#
_entry.id   AF-A0A2J0KQ34-F1
#
_cell.length_a   1.000
_cell.length_b   1.000
_cell.length_c   1.000
_cell.angle_alpha   90.00
_cell.angle_beta   90.00
_cell.angle_gamma   90.00
#
_symmetry.space_group_name_H-M   'P 1'
#
loop_
_entity.id
_entity.type
_entity.pdbx_description
1 polymer ?
#
loop_
_entity_poly.entity_id
_entity_poly.type
_entity_poly.pdbx_seq_one_letter_code
_entity_poly.pdbx_strand_id
1 'polypeptide(L)'
;MDEFYKDQKARLIAMVSREEMDFIDRIGKDALYSTGRKLTRAEVVSAILDAIASLPITGKGIRSEEEFREYILKAIESARTR
;
A
#
# COMPACT_ATOMS: atom_id res chain seq x y z
N MET A 1 1.84 16.55 -11.30
CA MET A 1 1.60 15.23 -11.91
C MET A 1 0.20 15.30 -12.45
N ASP A 2 0.07 15.48 -13.77
CA ASP A 2 -1.17 15.91 -14.42
C ASP A 2 -2.35 14.98 -14.13
N GLU A 3 -3.53 15.58 -13.95
CA GLU A 3 -4.83 14.89 -13.76
C GLU A 3 -5.16 13.88 -14.87
N PHE A 4 -4.42 13.89 -15.97
CA PHE A 4 -4.59 13.05 -17.15
C PHE A 4 -4.24 11.56 -16.95
N TYR A 5 -3.45 11.21 -15.93
CA TYR A 5 -3.03 9.82 -15.68
C TYR A 5 -3.93 9.04 -14.70
N LYS A 6 -4.97 9.69 -14.16
CA LYS A 6 -5.73 9.16 -13.02
C LYS A 6 -6.56 7.91 -13.33
N ASP A 7 -6.80 7.61 -14.62
CA ASP A 7 -7.73 6.55 -15.03
C ASP A 7 -7.11 5.46 -15.93
N GLN A 8 -5.80 5.52 -16.20
CA GLN A 8 -5.12 4.43 -16.90
C GLN A 8 -4.66 3.36 -15.92
N LYS A 9 -5.35 2.21 -15.95
CA LYS A 9 -4.94 1.02 -15.21
C LYS A 9 -3.59 0.51 -15.73
N ALA A 10 -2.56 0.60 -14.89
CA ALA A 10 -1.25 0.00 -15.14
C ALA A 10 -1.16 -1.40 -14.49
N ARG A 11 -0.39 -2.31 -15.11
CA ARG A 11 -0.13 -3.64 -14.55
C ARG A 11 1.17 -3.63 -13.75
N LEU A 12 1.07 -3.91 -12.46
CA LEU A 12 2.21 -4.21 -11.60
C LEU A 12 2.38 -5.72 -11.49
N ILE A 13 3.61 -6.22 -11.72
CA ILE A 13 3.99 -7.61 -11.42
C ILE A 13 5.12 -7.52 -10.40
N ALA A 14 4.90 -8.13 -9.23
CA ALA A 14 5.86 -8.13 -8.14
C ALA A 14 6.08 -9.56 -7.64
N MET A 15 7.31 -9.84 -7.18
CA MET A 15 7.61 -11.03 -6.40
C MET A 15 7.38 -10.68 -4.93
N VAL A 16 6.59 -11.50 -4.24
CA VAL A 16 6.34 -11.37 -2.81
C VAL A 16 6.56 -12.72 -2.15
N SER A 17 6.96 -12.71 -0.90
CA SER A 17 7.06 -13.88 -0.06
C SER A 17 5.69 -14.52 0.18
N ARG A 18 5.69 -15.77 0.63
CA ARG A 18 4.46 -16.46 1.01
C ARG A 18 3.73 -15.75 2.15
N GLU A 19 4.49 -15.22 3.11
CA GLU A 19 3.94 -14.53 4.29
C GLU A 19 3.24 -13.22 3.90
N GLU A 20 3.84 -12.43 3.01
CA GLU A 20 3.21 -11.20 2.47
C GLU A 20 1.94 -11.52 1.68
N MET A 21 1.96 -12.59 0.88
CA MET A 21 0.79 -13.03 0.13
C MET A 21 -0.34 -13.47 1.07
N ASP A 22 -0.03 -14.26 2.10
CA ASP A 22 -1.00 -14.73 3.09
C ASP A 22 -1.57 -13.56 3.91
N PHE A 23 -0.77 -12.53 4.20
CA PHE A 23 -1.22 -11.29 4.83
C PHE A 23 -2.28 -10.56 3.99
N ILE A 24 -2.03 -10.36 2.69
CA ILE A 24 -2.98 -9.71 1.78
C ILE A 24 -4.28 -10.53 1.68
N ASP A 25 -4.17 -11.86 1.57
CA ASP A 25 -5.35 -12.73 1.50
C ASP A 25 -6.17 -12.73 2.79
N ARG A 26 -5.53 -12.61 3.95
CA ARG A 26 -6.21 -12.48 5.25
C ARG A 26 -7.06 -11.21 5.28
N ILE A 27 -6.54 -10.05 4.89
CA ILE A 27 -7.31 -8.79 4.81
C ILE A 27 -8.56 -8.97 3.95
N GLY A 28 -8.41 -9.58 2.77
CA GLY A 28 -9.54 -9.84 1.87
C GLY A 28 -10.60 -10.74 2.48
N LYS A 29 -10.20 -11.79 3.21
CA LYS A 29 -11.11 -12.69 3.92
C LYS A 29 -11.80 -11.98 5.09
N ASP A 30 -11.07 -11.21 5.88
CA ASP A 30 -11.64 -10.47 7.01
C ASP A 30 -12.71 -9.49 6.53
N ALA A 31 -12.46 -8.79 5.42
CA ALA A 31 -13.47 -7.94 4.76
C ALA A 31 -14.71 -8.73 4.32
N LEU A 32 -14.53 -9.92 3.73
CA LEU A 32 -15.63 -10.80 3.34
C LEU A 32 -16.48 -11.22 4.54
N TYR A 33 -15.85 -11.66 5.63
CA TYR A 33 -16.57 -12.15 6.81
C TYR A 33 -17.23 -11.03 7.63
N SER A 34 -16.68 -9.81 7.61
CA SER A 34 -17.22 -8.68 8.35
C SER A 34 -18.28 -7.87 7.58
N THR A 35 -18.17 -7.77 6.25
CA THR A 35 -19.01 -6.88 5.43
C THR A 35 -19.77 -7.60 4.32
N GLY A 36 -19.50 -8.89 4.07
CA GLY A 36 -20.06 -9.63 2.94
C GLY A 36 -19.38 -9.35 1.60
N ARG A 37 -18.45 -8.40 1.52
CA ARG A 37 -17.66 -8.10 0.31
C ARG A 37 -16.20 -8.47 0.51
N LYS A 38 -15.69 -9.36 -0.34
CA LYS A 38 -14.26 -9.69 -0.39
C LYS A 38 -13.48 -8.58 -1.10
N LEU A 39 -12.44 -8.06 -0.46
CA LEU A 39 -11.44 -7.23 -1.16
C LEU A 39 -10.52 -8.13 -1.98
N THR A 40 -10.29 -7.77 -3.23
CA THR A 40 -9.30 -8.41 -4.09
C THR A 40 -7.89 -7.97 -3.70
N ARG A 41 -6.89 -8.79 -4.04
CA ARG A 41 -5.47 -8.47 -3.81
C ARG A 41 -5.08 -7.12 -4.44
N ALA A 42 -5.59 -6.85 -5.63
CA ALA A 42 -5.36 -5.59 -6.34
C ALA A 42 -5.99 -4.40 -5.59
N GLU A 43 -7.22 -4.53 -5.08
CA GLU A 43 -7.85 -3.48 -4.26
C GLU A 43 -7.08 -3.23 -2.97
N VAL A 44 -6.59 -4.28 -2.29
CA VAL A 44 -5.78 -4.14 -1.08
C VAL A 44 -4.48 -3.39 -1.37
N VAL A 45 -3.73 -3.79 -2.40
CA VAL A 45 -2.48 -3.14 -2.79
C VAL A 45 -2.73 -1.70 -3.25
N SER A 46 -3.77 -1.45 -4.05
CA SER A 46 -4.14 -0.11 -4.49
C SER A 46 -4.45 0.80 -3.30
N ALA A 47 -5.26 0.34 -2.35
CA ALA A 47 -5.61 1.13 -1.17
C ALA A 47 -4.38 1.45 -0.30
N ILE A 48 -3.43 0.51 -0.17
CA ILE A 48 -2.17 0.75 0.54
C ILE A 48 -1.33 1.80 -0.19
N LEU A 49 -1.18 1.68 -1.51
CA LEU A 49 -0.42 2.64 -2.32
C LEU A 49 -1.04 4.04 -2.27
N ASP A 50 -2.37 4.14 -2.38
CA ASP A 50 -3.09 5.42 -2.28
C ASP A 50 -2.90 6.06 -0.89
N ALA A 51 -2.96 5.26 0.18
CA ALA A 51 -2.71 5.74 1.54
C ALA A 51 -1.27 6.25 1.70
N ILE A 52 -0.26 5.50 1.22
CA ILE A 52 1.14 5.92 1.29
C ILE A 52 1.39 7.16 0.43
N ALA A 53 0.77 7.25 -0.76
CA ALA A 53 0.92 8.41 -1.66
C ALA A 53 0.34 9.70 -1.08
N SER A 54 -0.58 9.61 -0.11
CA SER A 54 -1.10 10.78 0.62
C SER A 54 -0.13 11.34 1.66
N LEU A 55 0.92 10.59 2.01
CA LEU A 55 1.94 11.02 2.96
C LEU A 55 3.04 11.83 2.25
N PRO A 56 3.71 12.77 2.94
CA PRO A 56 4.80 13.58 2.38
C PRO A 56 6.12 12.77 2.28
N ILE A 57 6.07 11.64 1.58
CA ILE A 57 7.18 10.69 1.42
C ILE A 57 7.80 10.88 0.04
N THR A 58 9.13 10.85 -0.05
CA THR A 58 9.86 10.89 -1.32
C THR A 58 10.92 9.79 -1.40
N GLY A 59 11.32 9.43 -2.62
CA GLY A 59 12.42 8.48 -2.89
C GLY A 59 13.82 9.02 -2.58
N LYS A 60 13.96 10.29 -2.14
CA LYS A 60 15.25 10.97 -2.09
C LYS A 60 16.10 10.47 -0.92
N GLY A 61 17.25 9.88 -1.24
CA GLY A 61 18.24 9.45 -0.24
C GLY A 61 17.96 8.08 0.39
N ILE A 62 16.97 7.34 -0.09
CA ILE A 62 16.70 5.95 0.32
C ILE A 62 17.68 5.02 -0.40
N ARG A 63 18.38 4.18 0.35
CA ARG A 63 19.40 3.26 -0.18
C ARG A 63 19.01 1.78 -0.10
N SER A 64 17.96 1.46 0.66
CA SER A 64 17.48 0.09 0.82
C SER A 64 15.97 0.06 1.04
N GLU A 65 15.39 -1.13 0.83
CA GLU A 65 13.98 -1.39 1.12
C GLU A 65 13.67 -1.17 2.62
N GLU A 66 14.56 -1.59 3.52
CA GLU A 66 14.39 -1.40 4.95
C GLU A 66 14.40 0.09 5.35
N GLU A 67 15.31 0.88 4.77
CA GLU A 67 15.32 2.34 4.98
C GLU A 67 14.01 2.98 4.51
N PHE A 68 13.44 2.50 3.40
CA PHE A 68 12.16 3.00 2.91
C PHE A 68 11.02 2.65 3.85
N ARG A 69 10.98 1.40 4.33
CA ARG A 69 10.00 0.91 5.30
C ARG A 69 10.01 1.75 6.57
N GLU A 70 11.19 1.97 7.15
CA GLU A 70 11.37 2.80 8.34
C GLU A 70 10.92 4.26 8.11
N TYR A 71 11.18 4.79 6.91
CA TYR A 71 10.76 6.13 6.55
C TYR A 71 9.23 6.25 6.44
N ILE A 72 8.55 5.27 5.84
CA ILE A 72 7.08 5.19 5.80
C ILE A 72 6.50 5.14 7.21
N LEU A 73 7.05 4.29 8.09
CA LEU A 73 6.57 4.16 9.47
C LEU A 73 6.67 5.48 10.23
N LYS A 74 7.79 6.18 10.14
CA LYS A 74 7.98 7.52 10.76
C LYS A 74 6.99 8.55 10.23
N ALA A 75 6.69 8.51 8.93
CA ALA A 75 5.71 9.41 8.34
C ALA A 75 4.29 9.15 8.88
N ILE A 76 3.91 7.88 9.06
CA ILE A 76 2.62 7.48 9.64
C ILE A 76 2.51 7.92 11.11
N GLU A 77 3.55 7.70 11.92
CA GLU A 77 3.58 8.13 13.33
C GLU A 77 3.41 9.64 13.47
N SER A 78 4.12 10.40 12.62
CA SER A 78 4.03 11.86 12.58
C SER A 78 2.64 12.34 12.17
N ALA A 79 1.96 11.61 11.27
CA ALA A 79 0.60 11.92 10.83
C ALA A 79 -0.47 11.65 11.91
N ARG A 80 -0.22 10.69 12.82
CA ARG A 80 -1.17 10.30 13.88
C ARG A 80 -1.15 11.22 15.12
N THR A 81 -0.08 11.99 15.28
CA THR A 81 0.11 12.88 16.45
C THR A 81 -0.39 14.32 16.18
N ARG A 82 -1.07 14.53 15.06
CA ARG A 82 -1.80 15.76 14.71
C ARG A 82 -3.30 15.51 14.79
#